data_AF-A0A9E7YRS7-F1
#
_entry.id   AF-A0A9E7YRS7-F1
#
_cell.length_a   1.000
_cell.length_b   1.000
_cell.length_c   1.000
_cell.angle_alpha   90.00
_cell.angle_beta   90.00
_cell.angle_gamma   90.00
#
_symmetry.space_group_name_H-M   'P 1'
#
loop_
_entity.id
_entity.type
_entity.pdbx_description
1 polymer ?
#
loop_
_entity_poly.entity_id
_entity_poly.type
_entity_poly.pdbx_seq_one_letter_code
_entity_poly.pdbx_strand_id
1 'polypeptide(L)' 'MKRSDDANKGAEHLYAKYKGAPLPEETVEGLTEGYLARDGSPTTGRMTIDAYNGMAEDGHKPFKDKTPRMSWR' A
#
# COMPACT_ATOMS: atom_id res chain seq x y z
N MET A 1 11.61 -2.22 8.72
CA MET A 1 12.30 -1.77 7.48
C MET A 1 11.56 -0.53 7.02
N LYS A 2 12.19 0.66 7.00
CA LYS A 2 11.50 1.94 6.78
C LYS A 2 10.58 1.98 5.54
N ARG A 3 11.01 1.37 4.44
CA ARG A 3 10.25 1.31 3.17
C ARG A 3 8.97 0.48 3.26
N SER A 4 8.98 -0.62 4.00
CA SER A 4 7.77 -1.45 4.20
C SER A 4 6.73 -0.70 5.03
N ASP A 5 7.17 0.07 6.03
CA ASP A 5 6.27 0.90 6.85
C ASP A 5 5.67 2.05 6.03
N ASP A 6 6.48 2.68 5.17
CA ASP A 6 6.03 3.74 4.27
C ASP A 6 5.03 3.23 3.22
N ALA A 7 5.27 2.05 2.65
CA ALA A 7 4.37 1.41 1.70
C ALA A 7 3.03 1.01 2.35
N ASN A 8 3.07 0.43 3.55
CA ASN A 8 1.88 0.08 4.31
C ASN A 8 1.02 1.31 4.63
N LYS A 9 1.64 2.43 5.05
CA LYS A 9 0.92 3.68 5.28
C LYS A 9 0.31 4.25 3.99
N GLY A 10 1.05 4.19 2.89
CA GLY A 10 0.53 4.57 1.57
C GLY A 10 -0.72 3.77 1.20
N ALA A 11 -0.67 2.46 1.39
CA ALA A 11 -1.76 1.54 1.09
C ALA A 11 -2.99 1.80 1.97
N GLU A 12 -2.80 2.09 3.27
CA GLU A 12 -3.88 2.47 4.18
C GLU A 12 -4.57 3.78 3.75
N HIS A 13 -3.80 4.79 3.31
CA HIS A 13 -4.36 6.02 2.77
C HIS A 13 -5.18 5.78 1.49
N LEU A 14 -4.67 4.95 0.58
CA LEU A 14 -5.37 4.57 -0.63
C LEU A 14 -6.65 3.79 -0.31
N TYR A 15 -6.57 2.83 0.61
CA TYR A 15 -7.74 2.06 1.02
C TYR A 15 -8.77 2.93 1.74
N ALA A 16 -8.37 3.91 2.53
CA ALA A 16 -9.31 4.85 3.12
C ALA A 16 -10.13 5.60 2.04
N LYS A 17 -9.52 5.91 0.90
CA LYS A 17 -10.12 6.62 -0.24
C LYS A 17 -10.95 5.71 -1.15
N TYR A 18 -10.39 4.58 -1.56
CA TYR A 18 -10.96 3.70 -2.59
C TYR A 18 -11.66 2.46 -2.01
N LYS A 19 -11.50 2.17 -0.72
CA LYS A 19 -12.18 1.07 0.01
C LYS A 19 -12.00 -0.32 -0.63
N GLY A 20 -10.83 -0.56 -1.24
CA GLY A 20 -10.55 -1.80 -1.95
C GLY A 20 -11.08 -1.86 -3.38
N ALA A 21 -11.68 -0.77 -3.90
CA ALA A 21 -11.98 -0.66 -5.32
C ALA A 21 -10.69 -0.62 -6.17
N PRO A 22 -10.75 -0.95 -7.46
CA PRO A 22 -9.61 -0.81 -8.36
C PRO A 22 -9.01 0.60 -8.29
N LEU A 23 -7.68 0.68 -8.17
CA LEU A 23 -6.99 1.98 -8.20
C LEU A 23 -7.11 2.60 -9.61
N PRO A 24 -7.28 3.93 -9.72
CA PRO A 24 -7.20 4.61 -10.99
C PRO A 24 -5.82 4.39 -11.65
N GLU A 25 -5.80 4.32 -12.98
CA GLU A 25 -4.57 4.10 -13.76
C GLU A 25 -3.49 5.14 -13.43
N GLU A 26 -3.87 6.42 -13.32
CA GLU A 26 -2.99 7.52 -12.89
C GLU A 26 -2.31 7.27 -11.52
N THR A 27 -3.01 6.60 -10.61
CA THR A 27 -2.51 6.33 -9.26
C THR A 27 -1.53 5.15 -9.29
N VAL A 28 -1.83 4.13 -10.10
CA VAL A 28 -0.94 2.97 -10.29
C VAL A 28 0.34 3.40 -11.01
N GLU A 29 0.23 4.19 -12.06
CA GLU A 29 1.36 4.75 -12.80
C GLU A 29 2.22 5.60 -11.87
N GLY A 30 1.60 6.50 -11.10
CA GLY A 30 2.37 7.37 -10.20
C GLY A 30 3.03 6.70 -9.02
N LEU A 31 2.47 5.60 -8.53
CA LEU A 31 3.15 4.74 -7.57
C LEU A 31 4.28 3.95 -8.25
N THR A 32 4.06 3.45 -9.46
CA THR A 32 5.08 2.70 -10.22
C THR A 32 6.28 3.56 -10.58
N GLU A 33 6.07 4.83 -10.92
CA GLU A 33 7.12 5.82 -11.15
C GLU A 33 7.73 6.38 -9.86
N GLY A 34 7.07 6.16 -8.72
CA GLY A 34 7.55 6.54 -7.40
C GLY A 34 7.18 7.94 -6.95
N TYR A 35 6.65 8.81 -7.81
CA TYR A 35 6.30 10.19 -7.43
C TYR A 35 5.10 10.27 -6.46
N LEU A 36 4.21 9.28 -6.46
CA LEU A 36 3.16 9.12 -5.44
C LEU A 36 3.61 8.28 -4.25
N ALA A 37 4.79 7.66 -4.30
CA ALA A 37 5.35 6.93 -3.17
C ALA A 37 5.81 7.91 -2.09
N ARG A 38 5.63 7.52 -0.83
CA ARG A 38 5.91 8.39 0.33
C ARG A 38 7.38 8.83 0.43
N ASP A 39 8.29 8.00 -0.05
CA ASP A 39 9.74 8.26 -0.10
C ASP A 39 10.23 8.63 -1.51
N GLY A 40 9.33 8.81 -2.48
CA GLY A 40 9.66 9.12 -3.87
C GLY A 40 10.24 7.95 -4.66
N SER A 41 10.23 6.73 -4.12
CA SER A 41 10.87 5.56 -4.74
C SER A 41 9.87 4.68 -5.49
N PRO A 42 10.17 4.30 -6.76
CA PRO A 42 9.41 3.29 -7.51
C PRO A 42 9.22 1.97 -6.74
N THR A 43 10.22 1.58 -5.96
CA THR A 43 10.17 0.32 -5.19
C THR A 43 9.09 0.40 -4.11
N THR A 44 9.03 1.52 -3.39
CA THR A 44 8.06 1.74 -2.32
C THR A 44 6.65 1.88 -2.88
N GLY A 45 6.50 2.52 -4.04
CA GLY A 45 5.21 2.61 -4.71
C GLY A 45 4.69 1.26 -5.22
N ARG A 46 5.53 0.39 -5.79
CA ARG A 46 5.13 -1.00 -6.10
C ARG A 46 4.71 -1.77 -4.85
N MET A 47 5.49 -1.68 -3.77
CA MET A 47 5.11 -2.28 -2.48
C MET A 47 3.79 -1.72 -1.93
N THR A 48 3.48 -0.45 -2.22
CA THR A 48 2.23 0.19 -1.82
C THR A 48 1.04 -0.39 -2.59
N ILE A 49 1.20 -0.62 -3.90
CA ILE A 49 0.17 -1.27 -4.72
C ILE A 49 -0.07 -2.71 -4.24
N ASP A 50 0.99 -3.47 -4.01
CA ASP A 50 0.87 -4.85 -3.51
C ASP A 50 0.18 -4.90 -2.15
N ALA A 51 0.55 -4.00 -1.23
CA ALA A 51 -0.09 -3.88 0.08
C ALA A 51 -1.57 -3.46 -0.04
N TYR A 52 -1.90 -2.58 -0.98
CA TYR A 52 -3.28 -2.16 -1.23
C TYR A 52 -4.13 -3.32 -1.76
N ASN A 53 -3.62 -4.06 -2.74
CA ASN A 53 -4.31 -5.23 -3.30
C ASN A 53 -4.51 -6.31 -2.22
N GLY A 54 -3.50 -6.58 -1.40
CA GLY A 54 -3.64 -7.48 -0.25
C GLY A 54 -4.72 -7.02 0.74
N MET A 55 -4.84 -5.72 1.00
CA MET A 55 -5.93 -5.18 1.84
C MET A 55 -7.31 -5.32 1.19
N ALA A 56 -7.40 -5.21 -0.13
CA ALA A 56 -8.65 -5.39 -0.89
C ALA A 56 -9.11 -6.85 -0.89
N GLU A 57 -8.18 -7.80 -1.02
CA GLU A 57 -8.48 -9.24 -1.01
C GLU A 57 -8.84 -9.77 0.38
N ASP A 58 -8.08 -9.40 1.43
CA ASP A 58 -8.34 -9.87 2.80
C ASP A 58 -9.54 -9.18 3.48
N GLY A 59 -10.04 -8.07 2.91
CA GLY A 59 -11.02 -7.19 3.54
C GLY A 59 -10.40 -6.44 4.72
N HIS A 60 -10.08 -5.15 4.53
CA HIS A 60 -9.33 -4.36 5.51
C HIS A 60 -9.92 -4.44 6.92
N LYS A 61 -9.26 -5.20 7.80
CA LYS A 61 -9.42 -5.10 9.24
C LYS A 61 -8.71 -3.83 9.69
N PRO A 62 -9.40 -2.84 10.31
CA PRO A 62 -8.76 -1.60 10.74
C PRO A 62 -7.58 -1.92 11.66
N PHE A 63 -6.48 -1.20 11.46
CA PHE A 63 -5.17 -1.37 12.09
C PHE A 63 -5.21 -1.03 13.59
N LYS A 64 -6.01 -1.77 14.37
CA LYS A 64 -5.97 -1.77 15.85
C LYS A 64 -5.35 -3.03 16.41
N ASP A 65 -5.25 -4.11 15.63
CA ASP A 65 -4.56 -5.31 16.05
C ASP A 65 -3.09 -5.25 15.65
N LYS A 66 -2.22 -5.35 16.65
CA LYS A 66 -0.75 -5.47 16.57
C LYS A 66 -0.34 -6.81 15.92
N THR A 67 -0.97 -7.21 14.83
CA THR A 67 -0.58 -8.41 14.08
C THR A 67 0.55 -8.06 13.13
N PRO A 68 1.72 -8.71 13.24
CA PRO A 68 2.88 -8.41 12.41
C PRO A 68 2.57 -8.76 10.95
N ARG A 69 2.63 -7.76 10.07
CA ARG A 69 2.49 -7.95 8.63
C ARG A 69 3.72 -8.70 8.09
N MET A 70 3.45 -9.81 7.41
CA MET A 70 4.37 -10.70 6.69
C MET A 70 5.55 -11.26 7.49
N SER A 71 5.38 -12.49 7.97
CA SER A 71 6.51 -13.42 8.05
C SER A 71 6.96 -13.75 6.63
N TRP A 72 7.85 -12.95 6.05
CA TRP A 72 8.81 -13.52 5.12
C TRP A 72 9.66 -14.47 5.97
N ARG A 73 9.66 -15.75 5.58
CA ARG A 73 10.41 -16.83 6.23
C ARG A 73 11.82 -16.42 6.65
#